data_AF-A0A316ZG91-F1
#
_entry.id   AF-A0A316ZG91-F1
#
_cell.length_a   1.000
_cell.length_b   1.000
_cell.length_c   1.000
_cell.angle_alpha   90.00
_cell.angle_beta   90.00
_cell.angle_gamma   90.00
#
_symmetry.space_group_name_H-M   'P 1'
#
loop_
_entity.id
_entity.type
_entity.pdbx_description
1 polymer ?
#
loop_
_entity_poly.entity_id
_entity_poly.type
_entity_poly.pdbx_seq_one_letter_code
_entity_poly.pdbx_strand_id
1 'polypeptide(L)'
;MFGAVRPNSLAARRQLASREEAEDAALGKFGLEFNETEANRAAGGALTIAEARLLLERERAEEKRDEEPGGRDPMTMPVFQKCHEYVTLFSRFRDEDTVRRVRQDLIEHDYRTAQWDDDGRPRIETAEEEEDEKDRLRLTRFEMAQLANLSIEDVEEAVTLIPTLAPKDHAQLEDLLSTLSAKRRFQN
;
A
#
# COMPACT_ATOMS: atom_id res chain seq x y z
N MET A 1 56.58 -10.00 5.08
CA MET A 1 55.71 -9.38 4.04
C MET A 1 54.27 -9.69 4.40
N PHE A 2 53.57 -8.79 5.09
CA PHE A 2 52.12 -8.95 5.34
C PHE A 2 51.39 -7.91 4.50
N GLY A 3 50.70 -8.38 3.47
CA GLY A 3 49.91 -7.54 2.57
C GLY A 3 48.69 -7.00 3.31
N ALA A 4 48.55 -5.68 3.35
CA ALA A 4 47.35 -5.03 3.83
C ALA A 4 46.18 -5.35 2.89
N VAL A 5 45.18 -6.09 3.39
CA VAL A 5 43.90 -6.30 2.72
C VAL A 5 43.22 -4.93 2.65
N ARG A 6 43.05 -4.39 1.44
CA ARG A 6 42.28 -3.17 1.23
C ARG A 6 40.80 -3.48 1.52
N PRO A 7 40.13 -2.73 2.42
CA PRO A 7 38.69 -2.92 2.60
C PRO A 7 37.98 -2.62 1.29
N ASN A 8 37.05 -3.49 0.92
CA ASN A 8 36.32 -3.46 -0.34
C ASN A 8 35.45 -2.18 -0.40
N SER A 9 35.92 -1.17 -1.13
CA SER A 9 35.32 0.19 -1.16
C SER A 9 33.90 0.22 -1.74
N LEU A 10 33.47 -0.84 -2.42
CA LEU A 10 32.11 -0.98 -2.95
C LEU A 10 31.09 -1.31 -1.83
N ALA A 11 31.46 -2.12 -0.85
CA ALA A 11 30.59 -2.43 0.29
C ALA A 11 30.44 -1.22 1.22
N ALA A 12 31.54 -0.50 1.46
CA ALA A 12 31.52 0.76 2.23
C ALA A 12 30.73 1.87 1.52
N ARG A 13 30.82 1.97 0.18
CA ARG A 13 30.00 2.91 -0.62
C ARG A 13 28.51 2.57 -0.57
N ARG A 14 28.14 1.29 -0.61
CA ARG A 14 26.74 0.86 -0.51
C ARG A 14 26.15 1.14 0.88
N GLN A 15 26.95 0.97 1.93
CA GLN A 15 26.57 1.32 3.31
C GLN A 15 26.56 2.82 3.61
N LEU A 16 27.34 3.63 2.88
CA LEU A 16 27.27 5.09 2.98
C LEU A 16 26.07 5.64 2.19
N ALA A 17 25.81 5.13 0.98
CA ALA A 17 24.66 5.52 0.17
C ALA A 17 23.33 5.14 0.84
N SER A 18 23.26 3.96 1.50
CA SER A 18 22.08 3.55 2.28
C SER A 18 21.88 4.36 3.56
N ARG A 19 22.84 5.21 3.96
CA ARG A 19 22.72 6.12 5.11
C ARG A 19 22.25 7.51 4.73
N GLU A 20 22.17 7.84 3.44
CA GLU A 20 21.97 9.22 2.96
C GLU A 20 20.63 9.48 2.25
N GLU A 21 19.85 8.46 1.90
CA GLU A 21 18.45 8.67 1.52
C GLU A 21 17.59 8.66 2.78
N ALA A 22 17.41 9.84 3.39
CA ALA A 22 16.45 10.00 4.47
C ALA A 22 15.05 9.73 3.90
N GLU A 23 14.49 8.58 4.26
CA GLU A 23 13.09 8.23 3.96
C GLU A 23 12.17 9.26 4.62
N ASP A 24 11.19 9.73 3.85
CA ASP A 24 10.22 10.73 4.29
C ASP A 24 8.88 10.46 3.60
N ALA A 25 7.95 9.89 4.36
CA ALA A 25 6.63 9.55 3.89
C ALA A 25 5.80 10.80 3.49
N ALA A 26 6.04 11.96 4.13
CA ALA A 26 5.35 13.20 3.77
C ALA A 26 5.77 13.70 2.38
N LEU A 27 6.95 13.30 1.91
CA LEU A 27 7.47 13.56 0.57
C LEU A 27 7.27 12.38 -0.40
N GLY A 28 6.65 11.28 0.05
CA GLY A 28 6.53 10.05 -0.74
C GLY A 28 7.88 9.39 -1.05
N LYS A 29 8.92 9.66 -0.24
CA LYS A 29 10.27 9.11 -0.41
C LYS A 29 10.43 7.88 0.47
N PHE A 30 10.51 6.71 -0.16
CA PHE A 30 10.74 5.43 0.50
C PHE A 30 12.03 4.79 -0.02
N GLY A 31 12.53 3.77 0.68
CA GLY A 31 13.63 2.94 0.19
C GLY A 31 13.35 2.34 -1.19
N LEU A 32 14.43 2.01 -1.91
CA LEU A 32 14.39 1.51 -3.29
C LEU A 32 13.50 0.26 -3.44
N GLU A 33 13.41 -0.56 -2.40
CA GLU A 33 12.55 -1.75 -2.32
C GLU A 33 11.05 -1.41 -2.34
N PHE A 34 10.65 -0.19 -1.99
CA PHE A 34 9.25 0.25 -1.94
C PHE A 34 8.87 1.21 -3.08
N ASN A 35 9.81 1.53 -3.96
CA ASN A 35 9.54 2.38 -5.13
C ASN A 35 8.42 1.81 -6.01
N GLU A 36 7.77 2.70 -6.74
CA GLU A 36 6.63 2.42 -7.64
C GLU A 36 7.04 1.73 -8.95
N THR A 37 8.08 0.88 -8.92
CA THR A 37 8.48 0.07 -10.09
C THR A 37 7.40 -0.94 -10.47
N GLU A 38 7.35 -1.33 -11.74
CA GLU A 38 6.40 -2.32 -12.25
C GLU A 38 6.47 -3.66 -11.48
N ALA A 39 7.69 -4.13 -11.19
CA ALA A 39 7.90 -5.34 -10.39
C ALA A 39 7.29 -5.23 -8.99
N ASN A 40 7.51 -4.09 -8.31
CA ASN A 40 6.93 -3.84 -7.00
C ASN A 40 5.39 -3.66 -7.06
N ARG A 41 4.86 -3.15 -8.17
CA ARG A 41 3.40 -3.05 -8.39
C ARG A 41 2.77 -4.42 -8.57
N ALA A 42 3.42 -5.30 -9.34
CA ALA A 42 2.95 -6.66 -9.58
C ALA A 42 3.07 -7.57 -8.35
N ALA A 43 4.08 -7.36 -7.50
CA ALA A 43 4.34 -8.19 -6.30
C ALA A 43 3.33 -8.00 -5.17
N GLY A 44 2.43 -7.01 -5.27
CA GLY A 44 1.47 -6.65 -4.23
C GLY A 44 1.72 -5.23 -3.71
N GLY A 45 0.64 -4.49 -3.46
CA GLY A 45 0.72 -3.10 -3.04
C GLY A 45 0.80 -2.91 -1.52
N ALA A 46 0.86 -1.64 -1.09
CA ALA A 46 0.72 -1.30 0.31
C ALA A 46 -0.64 -1.78 0.83
N LEU A 47 -0.62 -2.45 1.99
CA LEU A 47 -1.82 -2.98 2.63
C LEU A 47 -2.47 -1.92 3.50
N THR A 48 -3.79 -1.85 3.43
CA THR A 48 -4.59 -1.15 4.45
C THR A 48 -4.56 -1.93 5.76
N ILE A 49 -4.87 -1.27 6.88
CA ILE A 49 -4.98 -1.94 8.20
C ILE A 49 -6.03 -3.06 8.14
N ALA A 50 -7.11 -2.86 7.40
CA ALA A 50 -8.19 -3.84 7.27
C ALA A 50 -7.75 -5.09 6.48
N GLU A 51 -6.98 -4.92 5.40
CA GLU A 51 -6.40 -6.04 4.65
C GLU A 51 -5.37 -6.79 5.49
N ALA A 52 -4.50 -6.08 6.20
CA ALA A 52 -3.52 -6.69 7.10
C ALA A 52 -4.22 -7.54 8.18
N ARG A 53 -5.35 -7.06 8.73
CA ARG A 53 -6.17 -7.83 9.67
C ARG A 53 -6.68 -9.13 9.06
N LEU A 54 -7.28 -9.08 7.86
CA LEU A 54 -7.80 -10.27 7.20
C LEU A 54 -6.70 -11.32 6.94
N LEU A 55 -5.52 -10.87 6.51
CA LEU A 55 -4.39 -11.76 6.26
C LEU A 55 -3.87 -12.41 7.55
N LEU A 56 -3.72 -11.65 8.63
CA LEU A 56 -3.27 -12.18 9.92
C LEU A 56 -4.31 -13.12 10.55
N GLU A 57 -5.61 -12.84 10.38
CA GLU A 57 -6.69 -13.74 10.81
C GLU A 57 -6.70 -15.05 10.02
N ARG A 58 -6.44 -14.96 8.71
CA ARG A 58 -6.35 -16.14 7.83
C ARG A 58 -5.18 -17.04 8.20
N GLU A 59 -3.98 -16.47 8.40
CA GLU A 59 -2.80 -17.21 8.84
C GLU A 59 -3.08 -17.97 10.15
N ARG A 60 -3.68 -17.28 11.12
CA ARG A 60 -4.07 -17.87 12.40
C ARG A 60 -5.12 -18.98 12.25
N ALA A 61 -6.00 -18.90 11.26
CA ALA A 61 -7.01 -19.91 11.00
C ALA A 61 -6.46 -21.11 10.24
N GLU A 62 -5.48 -20.91 9.35
CA GLU A 62 -4.79 -21.97 8.60
C GLU A 62 -3.93 -22.84 9.52
N GLU A 63 -3.11 -22.25 10.41
CA GLU A 63 -2.33 -23.03 11.38
C GLU A 63 -3.20 -23.84 12.37
N LYS A 64 -4.43 -23.41 12.64
CA LYS A 64 -5.37 -24.20 13.45
C LYS A 64 -5.94 -25.40 12.71
N ARG A 65 -5.96 -25.37 11.38
CA ARG A 65 -6.46 -26.46 10.53
C ARG A 65 -5.38 -27.48 10.26
N ASP A 66 -4.16 -27.00 10.07
CA ASP A 66 -2.98 -27.82 9.89
C ASP A 66 -2.40 -28.15 11.27
N GLU A 67 -2.98 -29.14 11.96
CA GLU A 67 -2.44 -29.75 13.18
C GLU A 67 -1.13 -30.52 12.89
N GLU A 68 -0.18 -29.89 12.20
CA GLU A 68 1.14 -30.45 12.00
C GLU A 68 1.89 -30.48 13.35
N PRO A 69 2.45 -31.64 13.74
CA PRO A 69 3.24 -31.73 14.97
C PRO A 69 4.50 -30.86 14.84
N GLY A 70 4.46 -29.65 15.39
CA GLY A 70 5.54 -28.67 15.31
C GLY A 70 5.11 -27.27 14.87
N GLY A 71 3.85 -27.07 14.45
CA GLY A 71 3.29 -25.75 14.18
C GLY A 71 3.39 -24.85 15.41
N ARG A 72 3.98 -23.67 15.26
CA ARG A 72 4.17 -22.71 16.36
C ARG A 72 3.05 -21.67 16.29
N ASP A 73 2.08 -21.77 17.21
CA ASP A 73 0.99 -20.78 17.32
C ASP A 73 1.53 -19.34 17.20
N PRO A 74 1.10 -18.53 16.22
CA PRO A 74 1.68 -17.23 15.95
C PRO A 74 1.41 -16.27 17.11
N MET A 75 0.36 -16.53 17.90
CA MET A 75 0.07 -15.76 19.12
C MET A 75 1.12 -15.93 20.21
N THR A 76 1.98 -16.94 20.12
CA THR A 76 3.16 -17.07 21.01
C THR A 76 4.27 -16.07 20.66
N MET A 77 4.25 -15.50 19.45
CA MET A 77 5.18 -14.47 19.02
C MET A 77 4.69 -13.10 19.49
N PRO A 78 5.41 -12.40 20.40
CA PRO A 78 4.94 -11.14 20.96
C PRO A 78 4.69 -10.03 19.93
N VAL A 79 5.45 -10.03 18.83
CA VAL A 79 5.28 -9.07 17.73
C VAL A 79 3.98 -9.36 16.98
N PHE A 80 3.72 -10.62 16.64
CA PHE A 80 2.48 -11.01 15.96
C PHE A 80 1.26 -10.67 16.81
N GLN A 81 1.29 -11.01 18.11
CA GLN A 81 0.20 -10.68 19.04
C GLN A 81 -0.10 -9.17 19.05
N LYS A 82 0.93 -8.33 19.20
CA LYS A 82 0.76 -6.88 19.22
C LYS A 82 0.27 -6.33 17.88
N CYS A 83 0.80 -6.84 16.76
CA CYS A 83 0.35 -6.44 15.43
C CYS A 83 -1.12 -6.82 15.23
N HIS A 84 -1.51 -8.05 15.57
CA HIS A 84 -2.89 -8.52 15.49
C HIS A 84 -3.82 -7.65 16.35
N GLU A 85 -3.46 -7.40 17.62
CA GLU A 85 -4.25 -6.52 18.51
C GLU A 85 -4.43 -5.12 17.91
N TYR A 86 -3.36 -4.52 17.37
CA TYR A 86 -3.42 -3.21 16.71
C TYR A 86 -4.37 -3.23 15.50
N VAL A 87 -4.18 -4.15 14.56
CA VAL A 87 -5.02 -4.17 13.35
C VAL A 87 -6.46 -4.52 13.67
N THR A 88 -6.73 -5.39 14.65
CA THR A 88 -8.11 -5.66 15.10
C THR A 88 -8.77 -4.41 15.69
N LEU A 89 -8.05 -3.61 16.48
CA LEU A 89 -8.59 -2.42 17.12
C LEU A 89 -8.84 -1.27 16.13
N PHE A 90 -7.90 -1.05 15.20
CA PHE A 90 -7.90 0.11 14.30
C PHE A 90 -8.44 -0.18 12.90
N SER A 91 -8.79 -1.43 12.58
CA SER A 91 -9.44 -1.76 11.31
C SER A 91 -10.78 -1.03 11.17
N ARG A 92 -10.86 -0.17 10.17
CA ARG A 92 -12.08 0.61 9.86
C ARG A 92 -13.15 -0.19 9.14
N PHE A 93 -12.73 -1.23 8.43
CA PHE A 93 -13.61 -2.12 7.67
C PHE A 93 -13.47 -3.53 8.26
N ARG A 94 -14.58 -4.12 8.67
CA ARG A 94 -14.59 -5.44 9.34
C ARG A 94 -15.05 -6.54 8.40
N ASP A 95 -16.01 -6.20 7.56
CA ASP A 95 -16.56 -7.10 6.57
C ASP A 95 -15.59 -7.29 5.39
N GLU A 96 -15.31 -8.55 5.05
CA GLU A 96 -14.32 -8.91 4.00
C GLU A 96 -14.74 -8.38 2.62
N ASP A 97 -16.03 -8.43 2.29
CA ASP A 97 -16.54 -7.91 1.03
C ASP A 97 -16.41 -6.40 0.95
N THR A 98 -16.60 -5.70 2.06
CA THR A 98 -16.37 -4.26 2.15
C THR A 98 -14.91 -3.92 1.99
N VAL A 99 -13.99 -4.67 2.61
CA VAL A 99 -12.54 -4.47 2.42
C VAL A 99 -12.16 -4.62 0.94
N ARG A 100 -12.68 -5.65 0.25
CA ARG A 100 -12.47 -5.83 -1.19
C ARG A 100 -12.98 -4.66 -2.01
N ARG A 101 -14.20 -4.19 -1.72
CA ARG A 101 -14.80 -3.03 -2.42
C ARG A 101 -14.01 -1.75 -2.18
N VAL A 102 -13.57 -1.50 -0.96
CA VAL A 102 -12.69 -0.35 -0.65
C VAL A 102 -11.40 -0.41 -1.47
N ARG A 103 -10.78 -1.60 -1.57
CA ARG A 103 -9.59 -1.76 -2.41
C ARG A 103 -9.90 -1.51 -3.89
N GLN A 104 -11.04 -1.97 -4.39
CA GLN A 104 -11.44 -1.74 -5.79
C GLN A 104 -11.59 -0.26 -6.10
N ASP A 105 -12.35 0.47 -5.29
CA ASP A 105 -12.56 1.92 -5.47
C ASP A 105 -11.23 2.68 -5.43
N LEU A 106 -10.26 2.27 -4.59
CA LEU A 106 -8.92 2.86 -4.56
C LEU A 106 -8.11 2.56 -5.84
N ILE A 107 -8.18 1.33 -6.35
CA ILE A 107 -7.48 0.91 -7.57
C ILE A 107 -8.00 1.64 -8.81
N GLU A 108 -9.29 2.01 -8.85
CA GLU A 108 -9.87 2.80 -9.95
C GLU A 108 -9.13 4.14 -10.14
N HIS A 109 -8.54 4.65 -9.06
CA HIS A 109 -7.73 5.87 -9.06
C HIS A 109 -6.20 5.63 -9.12
N ASP A 110 -5.72 4.40 -9.26
CA ASP A 110 -4.28 4.10 -9.42
C ASP A 110 -3.76 4.55 -10.81
N TYR A 111 -2.44 4.67 -10.95
CA TYR A 111 -1.78 4.75 -12.25
C TYR A 111 -2.05 3.45 -13.02
N ARG A 112 -2.62 3.56 -14.22
CA ARG A 112 -2.84 2.39 -15.07
C ARG A 112 -1.49 1.78 -15.45
N THR A 113 -1.31 0.49 -15.19
CA THR A 113 -0.18 -0.25 -15.77
C THR A 113 -0.37 -0.28 -17.28
N ALA A 114 0.66 0.10 -18.04
CA ALA A 114 0.63 0.01 -19.50
C ALA A 114 0.23 -1.42 -19.90
N GLN A 115 -0.87 -1.54 -20.64
CA GLN A 115 -1.32 -2.84 -21.13
C GLN A 115 -0.53 -3.17 -22.40
N TRP A 116 -0.04 -4.40 -22.45
CA TRP A 116 0.64 -4.94 -23.62
C TRP A 116 -0.33 -5.92 -24.30
N ASP A 117 -0.42 -5.86 -25.62
CA ASP A 117 -1.17 -6.87 -26.38
C ASP A 117 -0.41 -8.20 -26.42
N ASP A 118 -1.06 -9.26 -26.92
CA ASP A 118 -0.47 -10.59 -27.07
C ASP A 118 0.79 -10.60 -27.97
N ASP A 119 0.96 -9.55 -28.79
CA ASP A 119 2.12 -9.34 -29.67
C ASP A 119 3.25 -8.55 -28.98
N GLY A 120 3.11 -8.23 -27.70
CA GLY A 120 4.09 -7.49 -26.90
C GLY A 120 4.24 -6.03 -27.30
N ARG A 121 3.24 -5.44 -27.95
CA ARG A 121 3.19 -4.01 -28.28
C ARG A 121 2.39 -3.28 -27.19
N PRO A 122 2.77 -2.02 -26.89
CA PRO A 122 1.94 -1.21 -26.02
C PRO A 122 0.58 -1.03 -26.71
N ARG A 123 -0.49 -1.42 -26.02
CA ARG A 123 -1.85 -1.21 -26.51
C ARG A 123 -2.06 0.30 -26.64
N ILE A 124 -2.47 0.73 -27.83
CA ILE A 124 -2.82 2.13 -28.07
C ILE A 124 -4.21 2.35 -27.46
N GLU A 125 -4.28 3.30 -26.53
CA GLU A 125 -5.54 3.67 -25.88
C GLU A 125 -6.48 4.34 -26.88
N THR A 126 -7.77 4.05 -26.76
CA THR A 126 -8.77 4.78 -27.54
C THR A 126 -8.94 6.19 -26.98
N ALA A 127 -9.49 7.11 -27.78
CA ALA A 127 -9.76 8.48 -27.31
C ALA A 127 -10.68 8.52 -26.07
N GLU A 128 -11.58 7.55 -25.94
CA GLU A 128 -12.46 7.39 -24.78
C GLU A 128 -11.67 6.93 -23.53
N GLU A 129 -10.70 6.02 -23.69
CA GLU A 129 -9.83 5.56 -22.60
C GLU A 129 -8.85 6.65 -22.14
N GLU A 130 -8.38 7.53 -23.04
CA GLU A 130 -7.54 8.69 -22.70
C GLU A 130 -8.32 9.77 -21.91
N GLU A 131 -9.60 9.97 -22.21
CA GLU A 131 -10.47 10.88 -21.45
C GLU A 131 -10.71 10.35 -20.03
N ASP A 132 -11.01 9.06 -19.88
CA ASP A 132 -11.12 8.41 -18.57
C ASP A 132 -9.80 8.46 -17.74
N GLU A 133 -8.64 8.55 -18.40
CA GLU A 133 -7.33 8.63 -17.73
C GLU A 133 -7.00 10.03 -17.18
N LYS A 134 -7.61 11.08 -17.76
CA LYS A 134 -7.55 12.44 -17.21
C LYS A 134 -8.31 12.54 -15.89
N ASP A 135 -9.30 11.70 -15.70
CA ASP A 135 -10.20 11.76 -14.54
C ASP A 135 -9.71 10.95 -13.33
N ARG A 136 -8.46 10.48 -13.34
CA ARG A 136 -7.88 9.71 -12.24
C ARG A 136 -6.95 10.56 -11.38
N LEU A 137 -7.08 10.42 -10.07
CA LEU A 137 -6.17 10.98 -9.07
C LEU A 137 -4.73 10.44 -9.20
N ARG A 138 -4.53 9.30 -9.87
CA ARG A 138 -3.23 8.63 -10.00
C ARG A 138 -2.59 8.45 -8.63
N LEU A 139 -3.29 7.80 -7.72
CA LEU A 139 -2.84 7.61 -6.34
C LEU A 139 -1.66 6.64 -6.31
N THR A 140 -0.66 6.96 -5.49
CA THR A 140 0.37 5.99 -5.12
C THR A 140 -0.22 4.95 -4.18
N ARG A 141 0.46 3.80 -4.04
CA ARG A 141 -0.03 2.73 -3.16
C ARG A 141 -0.04 3.17 -1.70
N PHE A 142 0.92 4.00 -1.32
CA PHE A 142 0.97 4.60 0.01
C PHE A 142 -0.24 5.51 0.27
N GLU A 143 -0.56 6.42 -0.66
CA GLU A 143 -1.72 7.32 -0.54
C GLU A 143 -3.03 6.53 -0.43
N MET A 144 -3.23 5.50 -1.25
CA MET A 144 -4.39 4.61 -1.16
C MET A 144 -4.53 3.99 0.23
N ALA A 145 -3.43 3.47 0.79
CA ALA A 145 -3.44 2.88 2.11
C ALA A 145 -3.74 3.92 3.21
N GLN A 146 -3.17 5.12 3.13
CA GLN A 146 -3.40 6.18 4.11
C GLN A 146 -4.86 6.69 4.08
N LEU A 147 -5.44 6.88 2.90
CA LEU A 147 -6.85 7.31 2.73
C LEU A 147 -7.83 6.33 3.39
N ALA A 148 -7.58 5.02 3.25
CA ALA A 148 -8.41 4.00 3.90
C ALA A 148 -8.25 3.96 5.43
N ASN A 149 -7.05 4.26 5.95
CA ASN A 149 -6.70 4.06 7.35
C ASN A 149 -7.09 5.27 8.24
N LEU A 150 -6.79 6.49 7.77
CA LEU A 150 -6.78 7.71 8.60
C LEU A 150 -8.16 8.28 8.89
N SER A 151 -9.21 7.73 8.28
CA SER A 151 -10.59 8.17 8.50
C SER A 151 -10.93 9.59 8.04
N ILE A 152 -10.20 10.09 7.06
CA ILE A 152 -10.33 11.44 6.52
C ILE A 152 -11.77 11.74 6.07
N GLU A 153 -12.27 12.92 6.41
CA GLU A 153 -13.63 13.37 6.08
C GLU A 153 -13.69 14.46 5.02
N ASP A 154 -12.62 15.24 4.84
CA ASP A 154 -12.54 16.33 3.87
C ASP A 154 -11.14 16.46 3.22
N VAL A 155 -11.08 17.21 2.12
CA VAL A 155 -9.84 17.40 1.35
C VAL A 155 -8.75 18.16 2.13
N GLU A 156 -9.11 19.11 3.00
CA GLU A 156 -8.14 19.90 3.75
C GLU A 156 -7.40 19.02 4.77
N GLU A 157 -8.13 18.16 5.47
CA GLU A 157 -7.59 17.10 6.33
C GLU A 157 -6.72 16.12 5.52
N ALA A 158 -7.18 15.70 4.34
CA ALA A 158 -6.44 14.79 3.47
C ALA A 158 -5.05 15.33 3.11
N VAL A 159 -4.99 16.59 2.65
CA VAL A 159 -3.74 17.25 2.24
C VAL A 159 -2.85 17.56 3.44
N THR A 160 -3.44 17.85 4.60
CA THR A 160 -2.69 18.09 5.84
C THR A 160 -2.02 16.82 6.35
N LEU A 161 -2.73 15.69 6.36
CA LEU A 161 -2.22 14.42 6.85
C LEU A 161 -1.34 13.68 5.82
N ILE A 162 -1.62 13.87 4.53
CA ILE A 162 -0.94 13.22 3.41
C ILE A 162 -0.53 14.30 2.40
N PRO A 163 0.60 15.01 2.63
CA PRO A 163 0.99 16.16 1.81
C PRO A 163 1.22 15.85 0.32
N THR A 164 1.49 14.60 -0.02
CA THR A 164 1.62 14.15 -1.42
C THR A 164 0.32 14.25 -2.22
N LEU A 165 -0.82 14.42 -1.55
CA LEU A 165 -2.13 14.66 -2.19
C LEU A 165 -2.34 16.12 -2.63
N ALA A 166 -1.50 17.07 -2.20
CA ALA A 166 -1.65 18.49 -2.54
C ALA A 166 -1.82 18.80 -4.04
N PRO A 167 -1.06 18.18 -4.97
CA PRO A 167 -1.17 18.46 -6.41
C PRO A 167 -2.29 17.68 -7.12
N LYS A 168 -3.08 16.87 -6.40
CA LYS A 168 -4.14 16.05 -6.98
C LYS A 168 -5.41 16.86 -7.24
N ASP A 169 -6.33 16.33 -8.04
CA ASP A 169 -7.63 16.95 -8.26
C ASP A 169 -8.48 16.88 -6.98
N HIS A 170 -8.86 18.03 -6.43
CA HIS A 170 -9.59 18.10 -5.16
C HIS A 170 -11.07 17.71 -5.30
N ALA A 171 -11.68 17.89 -6.47
CA ALA A 171 -13.07 17.49 -6.69
C ALA A 171 -13.19 15.96 -6.71
N GLN A 172 -12.30 15.28 -7.42
CA GLN A 172 -12.26 13.81 -7.45
C GLN A 172 -11.86 13.23 -6.09
N LEU A 173 -10.97 13.90 -5.35
CA LEU A 173 -10.58 13.47 -4.02
C LEU A 173 -11.78 13.56 -3.06
N GLU A 174 -12.56 14.64 -3.12
CA GLU A 174 -13.80 14.79 -2.33
C GLU A 174 -14.79 13.65 -2.64
N ASP A 175 -15.00 13.32 -3.92
CA ASP A 175 -15.89 12.23 -4.35
C ASP A 175 -15.43 10.86 -3.82
N LEU A 176 -14.13 10.59 -3.88
CA LEU A 176 -13.53 9.37 -3.33
C LEU A 176 -13.70 9.31 -1.80
N LEU A 177 -13.41 10.42 -1.09
CA LEU A 177 -13.57 10.49 0.37
C LEU A 177 -15.02 10.26 0.79
N SER A 178 -15.97 10.84 0.07
CA SER A 178 -17.41 10.62 0.27
C SER A 178 -17.77 9.14 0.11
N THR A 179 -17.25 8.50 -0.94
CA THR A 179 -17.46 7.07 -1.21
C THR A 179 -16.89 6.18 -0.10
N LEU A 180 -15.67 6.45 0.37
CA LEU A 180 -15.04 5.72 1.47
C LEU A 180 -15.77 5.93 2.80
N SER A 181 -16.19 7.17 3.08
CA SER A 181 -16.96 7.56 4.26
C SER A 181 -18.31 6.84 4.30
N ALA A 182 -19.02 6.80 3.16
CA ALA A 182 -20.27 6.08 3.02
C ALA A 182 -20.11 4.60 3.40
N LYS A 183 -19.11 3.91 2.83
CA LYS A 183 -18.87 2.49 3.17
C LYS A 183 -18.57 2.27 4.64
N ARG A 184 -17.81 3.18 5.27
CA ARG A 184 -17.49 3.11 6.72
C ARG A 184 -18.74 3.20 7.59
N ARG A 185 -19.70 4.07 7.24
CA ARG A 185 -20.96 4.24 8.00
C ARG A 185 -21.81 2.96 8.03
N PHE A 186 -21.71 2.11 7.01
CA PHE A 186 -22.44 0.84 6.93
C PHE A 186 -21.70 -0.35 7.56
N GLN A 187 -20.58 -0.13 8.26
CA GLN A 187 -19.80 -1.18 8.95
C GLN A 187 -20.18 -1.40 10.42
N ASN A 188 -21.20 -0.70 10.93
CA ASN A 188 -21.67 -0.84 12.32
C ASN A 188 -22.50 -2.10 12.52
#